data_AF-A0A166PMK8-F1
#
_entry.id   AF-A0A166PMK8-F1
#
_cell.length_a   1.000
_cell.length_b   1.000
_cell.length_c   1.000
_cell.angle_alpha   90.00
_cell.angle_beta   90.00
_cell.angle_gamma   90.00
#
_symmetry.space_group_name_H-M   'P 1'
#
loop_
_entity.id
_entity.type
_entity.pdbx_description
1 polymer ?
#
loop_
_entity_poly.entity_id
_entity_poly.type
_entity_poly.pdbx_seq_one_letter_code
_entity_poly.pdbx_strand_id
1 'polypeptide(L)'
;KGKKQWVKWSTEVIPSLLQPYLRLLRVTDSLRNLHHNEELECTCGHTQLRKLTVTCLFFDALKEQSISICQCSTAPQVLLARGFFACSPVAPSLAVDIKLLEFARLQFLHLVPNTTGWCDAMESFLNGLLFKLTTRNVLRRRFSNCLRWYYTLLDSTEVYVQDSLNSVRQ
;
A
#
# COMPACT_ATOMS: atom_id res chain seq x y z
N LYS A 1 -0.27 -19.50 9.97
CA LYS A 1 -0.61 -18.57 8.86
C LYS A 1 0.31 -17.34 8.80
N GLY A 2 0.69 -16.72 9.93
CA GLY A 2 1.58 -15.54 9.96
C GLY A 2 2.99 -15.75 9.40
N LYS A 3 3.68 -16.85 9.73
CA LYS A 3 5.04 -17.15 9.22
C LYS A 3 5.11 -17.19 7.68
N LYS A 4 4.14 -17.84 7.03
CA LYS A 4 4.06 -17.93 5.56
C LYS A 4 3.81 -16.56 4.91
N GLN A 5 3.00 -15.69 5.54
CA GLN A 5 2.76 -14.34 5.02
C GLN A 5 3.99 -13.45 5.17
N TRP A 6 4.69 -13.53 6.30
CA TRP A 6 5.91 -12.76 6.51
C TRP A 6 6.97 -13.09 5.46
N VAL A 7 7.22 -14.38 5.22
CA VAL A 7 8.16 -14.84 4.18
C VAL A 7 7.77 -14.25 2.82
N LYS A 8 6.50 -14.42 2.42
CA LYS A 8 6.04 -13.90 1.12
C LYS A 8 6.22 -12.37 0.99
N TRP A 9 5.95 -11.62 2.05
CA TRP A 9 6.16 -10.18 2.03
C TRP A 9 7.64 -9.82 1.88
N SER A 10 8.52 -10.41 2.69
CA SER A 10 9.94 -10.05 2.70
C SER A 10 10.70 -10.56 1.46
N THR A 11 10.38 -11.75 0.96
CA THR A 11 11.14 -12.39 -0.13
C THR A 11 10.58 -12.11 -1.52
N GLU A 12 9.27 -11.87 -1.64
CA GLU A 12 8.61 -11.70 -2.95
C GLU A 12 8.04 -10.30 -3.11
N VAL A 13 7.17 -9.87 -2.19
CA VAL A 13 6.37 -8.64 -2.41
C VAL A 13 7.23 -7.40 -2.30
N ILE A 14 7.91 -7.15 -1.18
CA ILE A 14 8.70 -5.92 -0.99
C ILE A 14 9.74 -5.74 -2.10
N PRO A 15 10.58 -6.74 -2.45
CA PRO A 15 11.51 -6.60 -3.57
C PRO A 15 10.81 -6.25 -4.89
N SER A 16 9.65 -6.86 -5.18
CA SER A 16 8.87 -6.57 -6.39
C SER A 16 8.22 -5.18 -6.43
N LEU A 17 8.14 -4.48 -5.29
CA LEU A 17 7.54 -3.16 -5.16
C LEU A 17 8.55 -2.01 -5.23
N LEU A 18 9.86 -2.27 -5.07
CA LEU A 18 10.89 -1.23 -5.08
C LEU A 18 10.87 -0.37 -6.34
N GLN A 19 10.97 -1.03 -7.51
CA GLN A 19 10.95 -0.36 -8.81
C GLN A 19 9.60 0.33 -9.09
N PRO A 20 8.44 -0.31 -8.89
CA PRO A 20 7.14 0.37 -8.98
C PRO A 20 7.02 1.58 -8.06
N TYR A 21 7.54 1.52 -6.84
CA TYR A 21 7.47 2.63 -5.89
C TYR A 21 8.33 3.83 -6.36
N LEU A 22 9.56 3.59 -6.78
CA LEU A 22 10.42 4.63 -7.35
C LEU A 22 9.81 5.25 -8.62
N ARG A 23 9.22 4.42 -9.49
CA ARG A 23 8.47 4.90 -10.66
C ARG A 23 7.30 5.79 -10.26
N LEU A 24 6.50 5.36 -9.27
CA LEU A 24 5.39 6.13 -8.75
C LEU A 24 5.86 7.50 -8.26
N LEU A 25 6.89 7.56 -7.43
CA LEU A 25 7.46 8.81 -6.93
C LEU A 25 7.92 9.72 -8.07
N ARG A 26 8.58 9.17 -9.08
CA ARG A 26 9.03 9.94 -10.25
C ARG A 26 7.87 10.52 -11.05
N VAL A 27 6.87 9.71 -11.40
CA VAL A 27 5.76 10.13 -12.27
C VAL A 27 4.84 11.13 -11.57
N THR A 28 4.71 11.02 -10.24
CA THR A 28 3.78 11.85 -9.45
C THR A 28 4.43 13.07 -8.81
N ASP A 29 5.69 13.38 -9.13
CA ASP A 29 6.48 14.43 -8.46
C ASP A 29 6.43 14.29 -6.93
N SER A 30 6.89 13.13 -6.44
CA SER A 30 6.86 12.75 -5.02
C SER A 30 5.45 12.74 -4.43
N LEU A 31 4.51 12.06 -5.08
CA LEU A 31 3.10 11.89 -4.69
C LEU A 31 2.25 13.17 -4.75
N ARG A 32 2.82 14.31 -5.16
CA ARG A 32 2.11 15.59 -5.30
C ARG A 32 0.96 15.49 -6.31
N ASN A 33 1.24 14.91 -7.48
CA ASN A 33 0.32 14.77 -8.59
C ASN A 33 -0.15 13.31 -8.73
N LEU A 34 -0.52 12.69 -7.62
CA LEU A 34 -0.98 11.30 -7.59
C LEU A 34 -2.42 11.17 -8.09
N HIS A 35 -2.62 10.35 -9.13
CA HIS A 35 -3.93 9.95 -9.64
C HIS A 35 -4.17 8.46 -9.37
N HIS A 36 -5.38 8.10 -8.96
CA HIS A 36 -5.73 6.72 -8.57
C HIS A 36 -6.25 5.85 -9.72
N ASN A 37 -6.11 6.35 -10.96
CA ASN A 37 -6.69 5.74 -12.16
C ASN A 37 -5.65 5.02 -13.03
N GLU A 38 -4.41 4.93 -12.57
CA GLU A 38 -3.32 4.25 -13.28
C GLU A 38 -3.68 2.76 -13.51
N GLU A 39 -3.48 2.32 -14.75
CA GLU A 39 -3.61 0.92 -15.13
C GLU A 39 -2.22 0.39 -15.51
N LEU A 40 -1.84 -0.73 -14.93
CA LEU A 40 -0.60 -1.41 -15.31
C LEU A 40 -0.83 -2.19 -16.60
N GLU A 41 -0.02 -1.92 -17.61
CA GLU A 41 0.04 -2.73 -18.83
C GLU A 41 0.59 -4.12 -18.50
N CYS A 42 -0.19 -5.17 -18.79
CA CYS A 42 0.26 -6.56 -18.70
C CYS A 42 0.97 -6.94 -20.00
N THR A 43 2.13 -7.59 -19.89
CA THR A 43 2.85 -8.20 -21.01
C THR A 43 2.32 -9.59 -21.39
N CYS A 44 1.42 -10.13 -20.57
CA CYS A 44 0.82 -11.46 -20.64
C CYS A 44 -0.37 -11.60 -21.61
N GLY A 45 -0.76 -10.54 -22.33
CA GLY A 45 -1.92 -10.52 -23.22
C GLY A 45 -3.28 -10.75 -22.52
N HIS A 46 -3.37 -10.46 -21.22
CA HIS A 46 -4.58 -10.66 -20.39
C HIS A 46 -5.13 -12.09 -20.34
N THR A 47 -4.30 -13.09 -20.64
CA THR A 47 -4.71 -14.50 -20.75
C THR A 47 -5.33 -15.11 -19.49
N GLN A 48 -4.97 -14.63 -18.29
CA GLN A 48 -5.57 -15.04 -17.02
C GLN A 48 -5.88 -13.83 -16.11
N LEU A 49 -6.79 -12.98 -16.57
CA LEU A 49 -7.23 -11.82 -15.80
C LEU A 49 -8.17 -12.24 -14.66
N ARG A 50 -7.83 -11.90 -13.42
CA ARG A 50 -8.72 -12.05 -12.27
C ARG A 50 -9.11 -10.67 -11.75
N LYS A 51 -10.42 -10.45 -11.58
CA LYS A 51 -10.91 -9.24 -10.90
C LYS A 51 -10.89 -9.44 -9.39
N LEU A 52 -10.41 -8.44 -8.67
CA LEU A 52 -10.42 -8.38 -7.22
C LEU A 52 -11.04 -7.04 -6.79
N THR A 53 -12.01 -7.09 -5.89
CA THR A 53 -12.55 -5.88 -5.25
C THR A 53 -11.82 -5.63 -3.95
N VAL A 54 -11.30 -4.42 -3.79
CA VAL A 54 -10.54 -4.00 -2.60
C VAL A 54 -11.16 -2.73 -2.05
N THR A 55 -11.41 -2.67 -0.75
CA THR A 55 -11.81 -1.43 -0.09
C THR A 55 -10.57 -0.54 0.07
N CYS A 56 -10.56 0.63 -0.54
CA CYS A 56 -9.50 1.61 -0.42
C CYS A 56 -9.86 2.67 0.63
N LEU A 57 -8.94 2.89 1.57
CA LEU A 57 -9.03 3.90 2.61
C LEU A 57 -8.30 5.18 2.19
N PHE A 58 -9.06 6.27 2.12
CA PHE A 58 -8.57 7.64 1.89
C PHE A 58 -8.62 8.44 3.20
N PHE A 59 -8.18 9.70 3.16
CA PHE A 59 -8.30 10.63 4.29
C PHE A 59 -9.74 10.85 4.73
N ASP A 60 -10.66 10.93 3.77
CA ASP A 60 -12.05 11.39 3.96
C ASP A 60 -13.09 10.41 3.43
N ALA A 61 -12.66 9.24 2.91
CA ALA A 61 -13.55 8.31 2.26
C ALA A 61 -13.11 6.85 2.35
N LEU A 62 -14.10 5.97 2.20
CA LEU A 62 -13.92 4.56 1.87
C LEU A 62 -14.54 4.30 0.51
N LYS A 63 -13.75 3.80 -0.44
CA LYS A 63 -14.24 3.47 -1.80
C LYS A 63 -13.85 2.06 -2.17
N GLU A 64 -14.76 1.32 -2.75
CA GLU A 64 -14.43 0.04 -3.36
C GLU A 64 -13.79 0.26 -4.73
N GLN A 65 -12.66 -0.39 -4.96
CA GLN A 65 -11.99 -0.39 -6.25
C GLN A 65 -11.91 -1.81 -6.79
N SER A 66 -12.31 -1.96 -8.05
CA SER A 66 -12.03 -3.17 -8.81
C SER A 66 -10.66 -3.04 -9.47
N ILE A 67 -9.79 -4.01 -9.18
CA ILE A 67 -8.48 -4.16 -9.81
C ILE A 67 -8.47 -5.45 -10.61
N SER A 68 -7.75 -5.40 -11.73
CA SER A 68 -7.48 -6.57 -12.55
C SER A 68 -6.06 -7.04 -12.27
N ILE A 69 -5.90 -8.30 -11.88
CA ILE A 69 -4.61 -8.92 -11.59
C ILE A 69 -4.32 -10.03 -12.59
N CYS A 70 -3.05 -10.21 -12.94
CA CYS A 70 -2.53 -11.29 -13.79
C CYS A 70 -1.39 -12.01 -13.06
N GLN A 71 -0.84 -13.07 -13.69
CA GLN A 71 0.42 -13.67 -13.24
C GLN A 71 1.60 -12.68 -13.27
N CYS A 72 1.52 -11.66 -14.12
CA CYS A 72 2.55 -10.64 -14.33
C CYS A 72 2.45 -9.40 -13.43
N SER A 73 1.31 -9.18 -12.79
CA SER A 73 0.98 -7.97 -12.05
C SER A 73 0.14 -8.39 -10.86
N THR A 74 0.85 -8.53 -9.73
CA THR A 74 0.26 -8.95 -8.47
C THR A 74 -0.63 -7.85 -7.88
N ALA A 75 -1.56 -8.21 -7.01
CA ALA A 75 -2.45 -7.23 -6.36
C ALA A 75 -1.68 -6.08 -5.68
N PRO A 76 -0.58 -6.32 -4.93
CA PRO A 76 0.22 -5.22 -4.36
C PRO A 76 0.82 -4.28 -5.41
N GLN A 77 1.27 -4.78 -6.55
CA GLN A 77 1.85 -3.94 -7.62
C GLN A 77 0.80 -3.06 -8.29
N VAL A 78 -0.37 -3.63 -8.61
CA VAL A 78 -1.49 -2.89 -9.22
C VAL A 78 -2.01 -1.81 -8.27
N LEU A 79 -2.15 -2.15 -6.98
CA LEU A 79 -2.56 -1.18 -5.97
C LEU A 79 -1.52 -0.07 -5.81
N LEU A 80 -0.23 -0.41 -5.77
CA LEU A 80 0.86 0.56 -5.63
C LEU A 80 0.92 1.53 -6.81
N ALA A 81 0.74 1.04 -8.04
CA ALA A 81 0.67 1.89 -9.22
C ALA A 81 -0.49 2.91 -9.13
N ARG A 82 -1.61 2.51 -8.52
CA ARG A 82 -2.76 3.41 -8.22
C ARG A 82 -2.58 4.25 -6.95
N GLY A 83 -1.41 4.21 -6.31
CA GLY A 83 -1.15 4.97 -5.08
C GLY A 83 -1.70 4.37 -3.79
N PHE A 84 -2.02 3.07 -3.77
CA PHE A 84 -2.49 2.36 -2.59
C PHE A 84 -1.51 1.29 -2.14
N PHE A 85 -1.47 1.06 -0.83
CA PHE A 85 -0.69 0.00 -0.23
C PHE A 85 -1.58 -1.11 0.33
N ALA A 86 -1.33 -2.35 -0.11
CA ALA A 86 -2.15 -3.51 0.21
C ALA A 86 -1.96 -4.01 1.66
N CYS A 87 -3.04 -4.47 2.31
CA CYS A 87 -2.95 -5.05 3.66
C CYS A 87 -2.48 -6.52 3.71
N SER A 88 -2.35 -7.17 2.55
CA SER A 88 -2.08 -8.61 2.39
C SER A 88 -1.35 -8.85 1.06
N PRO A 89 -0.45 -9.86 0.99
CA PRO A 89 0.43 -10.04 -0.17
C PRO A 89 -0.22 -10.77 -1.34
N VAL A 90 -1.38 -11.43 -1.14
CA VAL A 90 -2.04 -12.27 -2.17
C VAL A 90 -3.41 -11.71 -2.55
N ALA A 91 -4.30 -11.60 -1.57
CA ALA A 91 -5.67 -11.16 -1.74
C ALA A 91 -5.97 -10.09 -0.68
N PRO A 92 -5.58 -8.83 -0.92
CA PRO A 92 -5.92 -7.72 -0.03
C PRO A 92 -7.43 -7.49 -0.04
N SER A 93 -7.97 -7.31 1.17
CA SER A 93 -9.36 -6.86 1.37
C SER A 93 -9.45 -5.37 1.68
N LEU A 94 -8.33 -4.78 2.11
CA LEU A 94 -8.17 -3.35 2.29
C LEU A 94 -6.85 -2.93 1.64
N ALA A 95 -6.85 -1.73 1.07
CA ALA A 95 -5.64 -0.99 0.75
C ALA A 95 -5.75 0.42 1.32
N VAL A 96 -4.63 1.03 1.66
CA VAL A 96 -4.59 2.38 2.26
C VAL A 96 -3.87 3.30 1.30
N ASP A 97 -4.40 4.50 1.07
CA ASP A 97 -3.73 5.55 0.30
C ASP A 97 -2.31 5.79 0.88
N ILE A 98 -1.30 5.81 0.01
CA ILE A 98 0.09 6.02 0.42
C ILE A 98 0.26 7.38 1.08
N LYS A 99 -0.47 8.41 0.67
CA LYS A 99 -0.43 9.73 1.32
C LYS A 99 -0.96 9.66 2.75
N LEU A 100 -2.00 8.86 2.98
CA LEU A 100 -2.54 8.63 4.33
C LEU A 100 -1.56 7.83 5.19
N LEU A 101 -0.90 6.82 4.62
CA LEU A 101 0.15 6.07 5.32
C LEU A 101 1.34 6.95 5.67
N GLU A 102 1.79 7.79 4.74
CA GLU A 102 2.91 8.70 4.97
C GLU A 102 2.57 9.74 6.03
N PHE A 103 1.35 10.29 6.01
CA PHE A 103 0.89 11.18 7.06
C PHE A 103 0.85 10.50 8.44
N ALA A 104 0.35 9.27 8.52
CA ALA A 104 0.35 8.51 9.77
C ALA A 104 1.78 8.19 10.25
N ARG A 105 2.69 7.86 9.33
CA ARG A 105 4.11 7.64 9.59
C ARG A 105 4.77 8.87 10.21
N LEU A 106 4.54 10.04 9.60
CA LEU A 106 5.06 11.32 10.08
C LEU A 106 4.46 11.71 11.42
N GLN A 107 3.15 11.48 11.64
CA GLN A 107 2.55 11.64 12.97
C GLN A 107 3.27 10.82 14.03
N PHE A 108 3.54 9.54 13.77
CA PHE A 108 4.21 8.65 14.73
C PHE A 108 5.71 8.96 14.92
N LEU A 109 6.29 9.80 14.07
CA LEU A 109 7.63 10.36 14.29
C LEU A 109 7.62 11.54 15.26
N HIS A 110 6.51 12.29 15.32
CA HIS A 110 6.36 13.50 16.14
C HIS A 110 5.49 13.32 17.38
N LEU A 111 4.77 12.20 17.49
CA LEU A 111 3.88 11.86 18.58
C LEU A 111 4.16 10.42 19.04
N VAL A 112 3.76 10.10 20.27
CA VAL A 112 3.85 8.73 20.77
C VAL A 112 3.07 7.79 19.83
N PRO A 113 3.70 6.75 19.27
CA PRO A 113 3.07 5.87 18.28
C PRO A 113 1.91 5.11 18.92
N ASN A 114 0.69 5.54 18.63
CA ASN A 114 -0.53 4.90 19.09
C ASN A 114 -1.40 4.49 17.89
N THR A 115 -1.06 3.36 17.28
CA THR A 115 -1.82 2.84 16.13
C THR A 115 -3.27 2.51 16.50
N THR A 116 -3.54 2.07 17.74
CA THR A 116 -4.90 1.77 18.20
C THR A 116 -5.74 3.06 18.23
N GLY A 117 -5.28 4.07 18.96
CA GLY A 117 -5.98 5.35 19.06
C GLY A 117 -6.11 6.06 17.70
N TRP A 118 -5.09 5.95 16.84
CA TRP A 118 -5.18 6.47 15.48
C TRP A 118 -6.27 5.77 14.67
N CYS A 119 -6.35 4.44 14.73
CA CYS A 119 -7.39 3.67 14.03
C CYS A 119 -8.77 3.97 14.61
N ASP A 120 -8.92 4.05 15.93
CA ASP A 120 -10.20 4.35 16.59
C ASP A 120 -10.70 5.75 16.22
N ALA A 121 -9.80 6.73 16.14
CA ALA A 121 -10.11 8.08 15.65
C ALA A 121 -10.52 8.05 14.17
N MET A 122 -9.81 7.31 13.32
CA MET A 122 -10.13 7.18 11.90
C MET A 122 -11.46 6.46 11.67
N GLU A 123 -11.74 5.36 12.40
CA GLU A 123 -13.04 4.68 12.36
C GLU A 123 -14.16 5.64 12.80
N SER A 124 -13.97 6.37 13.90
CA SER A 124 -14.94 7.35 14.40
C SER A 124 -15.20 8.48 13.41
N PHE A 125 -14.14 9.02 12.80
CA PHE A 125 -14.22 10.09 11.80
C PHE A 125 -15.01 9.63 10.56
N LEU A 126 -14.66 8.47 10.00
CA LEU A 126 -15.35 7.89 8.84
C LEU A 126 -16.82 7.56 9.15
N ASN A 127 -17.11 7.05 10.35
CA ASN A 127 -18.48 6.81 10.78
C ASN A 127 -19.29 8.12 10.83
N GLY A 128 -18.69 9.22 11.27
CA GLY A 128 -19.29 10.56 11.24
C GLY A 128 -19.60 11.05 9.81
N LEU A 129 -18.79 10.63 8.84
CA LEU A 129 -19.02 10.86 7.40
C LEU A 129 -19.96 9.84 6.75
N LEU A 130 -20.66 9.02 7.54
CA LEU A 130 -21.58 7.96 7.09
C LEU A 130 -20.91 6.80 6.34
N PHE A 131 -19.58 6.70 6.34
CA PHE A 131 -18.88 5.53 5.84
C PHE A 131 -18.87 4.42 6.89
N LYS A 132 -19.46 3.27 6.57
CA LYS A 132 -19.56 2.12 7.47
C LYS A 132 -18.47 1.10 7.18
N LEU A 133 -17.57 0.89 8.13
CA LEU A 133 -16.74 -0.31 8.14
C LEU A 133 -17.59 -1.48 8.64
N THR A 134 -17.64 -2.55 7.85
CA THR A 134 -18.49 -3.72 8.12
C THR A 134 -18.19 -4.42 9.45
N THR A 135 -17.03 -4.18 10.06
CA THR A 135 -16.66 -4.81 11.33
C THR A 135 -15.69 -3.95 12.12
N ARG A 136 -16.00 -3.72 13.41
CA ARG A 136 -15.09 -3.05 14.37
C ARG A 136 -13.76 -3.82 14.49
N ASN A 137 -12.65 -3.12 14.68
CA ASN A 137 -11.28 -3.66 14.78
C ASN A 137 -10.65 -4.19 13.47
N VAL A 138 -11.40 -4.22 12.37
CA VAL A 138 -10.84 -4.67 11.09
C VAL A 138 -9.87 -3.63 10.52
N LEU A 139 -10.15 -2.34 10.72
CA LEU A 139 -9.24 -1.30 10.28
C LEU A 139 -7.91 -1.44 11.01
N ARG A 140 -7.92 -1.53 12.34
CA ARG A 140 -6.69 -1.65 13.15
C ARG A 140 -5.74 -2.71 12.62
N ARG A 141 -6.21 -3.95 12.45
CA ARG A 141 -5.34 -5.05 11.97
C ARG A 141 -4.81 -4.81 10.56
N ARG A 142 -5.67 -4.36 9.64
CA ARG A 142 -5.31 -4.18 8.23
C ARG A 142 -4.38 -2.98 8.05
N PHE A 143 -4.68 -1.88 8.73
CA PHE A 143 -3.86 -0.67 8.76
C PHE A 143 -2.49 -0.93 9.40
N SER A 144 -2.42 -1.59 10.56
CA SER A 144 -1.13 -1.95 11.17
C SER A 144 -0.27 -2.81 10.24
N ASN A 145 -0.88 -3.72 9.47
CA ASN A 145 -0.16 -4.50 8.47
C ASN A 145 0.33 -3.63 7.31
N CYS A 146 -0.53 -2.76 6.74
CA CYS A 146 -0.12 -1.81 5.70
C CYS A 146 1.05 -0.95 6.16
N LEU A 147 0.91 -0.32 7.34
CA LEU A 147 1.90 0.58 7.89
C LEU A 147 3.24 -0.13 8.13
N ARG A 148 3.22 -1.33 8.74
CA ARG A 148 4.44 -2.12 8.95
C ARG A 148 5.20 -2.39 7.66
N TRP A 149 4.50 -2.88 6.62
CA TRP A 149 5.13 -3.22 5.35
C TRP A 149 5.48 -1.98 4.53
N TYR A 150 4.78 -0.86 4.75
CA TYR A 150 5.15 0.42 4.19
C TYR A 150 6.48 0.92 4.78
N TYR A 151 6.69 0.84 6.11
CA TYR A 151 8.01 1.09 6.70
C TYR A 151 9.09 0.21 6.05
N THR A 152 8.85 -1.10 5.94
CA THR A 152 9.81 -2.01 5.30
C THR A 152 10.08 -1.65 3.84
N LEU A 153 9.08 -1.18 3.08
CA LEU A 153 9.27 -0.70 1.72
C LEU A 153 10.15 0.55 1.69
N LEU A 154 9.94 1.51 2.58
CA LEU A 154 10.75 2.73 2.68
C LEU A 154 12.21 2.39 2.99
N ASP A 155 12.46 1.60 4.03
CA ASP A 155 13.81 1.17 4.44
C ASP A 155 14.50 0.43 3.29
N SER A 156 13.79 -0.50 2.63
CA SER A 156 14.35 -1.27 1.51
C SER A 156 14.63 -0.39 0.28
N THR A 157 13.82 0.66 0.07
CA THR A 157 14.02 1.62 -1.03
C THR A 157 15.24 2.49 -0.76
N GLU A 158 15.43 2.95 0.47
CA GLU A 158 16.61 3.73 0.88
C GLU A 158 17.90 2.93 0.65
N VAL A 159 17.93 1.67 1.12
CA VAL A 159 19.06 0.75 0.89
C VAL A 159 19.30 0.55 -0.61
N TYR A 160 18.25 0.29 -1.38
CA TYR A 160 18.35 0.08 -2.83
C TYR A 160 18.92 1.29 -3.58
N VAL A 161 18.49 2.51 -3.21
CA VAL A 161 19.01 3.76 -3.79
C VAL A 161 20.48 3.96 -3.40
N GLN A 162 20.83 3.72 -2.14
CA GLN A 162 22.21 3.86 -1.67
C GLN A 162 23.16 2.90 -2.37
N ASP A 163 22.76 1.64 -2.54
CA ASP A 163 23.54 0.62 -3.27
C ASP A 163 23.72 1.02 -4.74
N SER A 164 22.64 1.53 -5.37
CA SER A 164 22.70 2.02 -6.75
C SER A 164 23.69 3.18 -6.89
N LEU A 165 23.67 4.14 -5.96
CA LEU A 165 24.60 5.28 -5.94
C LEU A 165 26.05 4.82 -5.71
N ASN A 166 26.27 3.86 -4.82
CA ASN A 166 27.60 3.31 -4.54
C ASN A 166 28.17 2.59 -5.76
N SER A 167 27.34 1.86 -6.52
CA SER A 167 27.78 1.15 -7.72
C SER A 167 28.24 2.06 -8.86
N VAL A 168 27.67 3.28 -8.96
CA VAL A 168 28.06 4.29 -9.97
C VAL A 168 29.32 5.06 -9.57
N ARG A 169 29.66 5.07 -8.28
CA ARG A 169 30.86 5.74 -7.76
C ARG A 169 32.14 4.92 -7.90
N GLN A 170 32.03 3.62 -8.20
CA GLN A 170 33.14 2.71 -8.49
C GLN A 170 33.53 2.78 -9.96
#